data_AF-A0A964JI79-F1
#
_entry.id   AF-A0A964JI79-F1
#
_cell.length_a   1.000
_cell.length_b   1.000
_cell.length_c   1.000
_cell.angle_alpha   90.00
_cell.angle_beta   90.00
_cell.angle_gamma   90.00
#
_symmetry.space_group_name_H-M   'P 1'
#
loop_
_entity.id
_entity.type
_entity.pdbx_description
1 polymer ?
#
loop_
_entity_poly.entity_id
_entity_poly.type
_entity_poly.pdbx_seq_one_letter_code
_entity_poly.pdbx_strand_id
1 'polypeptide(L)'
;MNRFLILTRLLARLQPWALALVCSLFVGLTACGGNASSGPTGSAENVSILEVLNTSTGSGTSTTPPISLPLGTDSISMASFWEKQVLNGFSKTGVLRAYAYQDFKRLTLLTVPTANADNGKSTLFLITHPDHQAQSGDIVTVSGVNQDALGVPYSFFNNAFEVVGRDANSYYIKVPYATSKREVFFLNANLSYKYLDCVGTQTVVQTPALGTDPITYLDGYEVRVAKYTVENLLNGCSPAAASFTTFKYFAVTNPRPGFTLKYPLLGQRVDGGDFGSTEKTFDLPSTPLKSGDTGTIGTMKFYKSSNKVFLTGSAVLTYEILKYTTNSVFIAISTDAYNDNYNLISKMTEVYGRDPLVDKEYKLIRTTIKYNNPRKNEVIIE
;
A
#
# COMPACT_ATOMS: atom_id res chain seq x y z
N MET A 1 -19.09 -50.86 8.19
CA MET A 1 -19.61 -49.63 8.86
C MET A 1 -18.70 -49.29 10.04
N ASN A 2 -18.53 -48.02 10.41
CA ASN A 2 -17.61 -47.48 11.46
C ASN A 2 -16.15 -47.09 11.11
N ARG A 3 -15.84 -46.59 9.90
CA ARG A 3 -14.62 -45.78 9.70
C ARG A 3 -14.85 -44.38 9.11
N PHE A 4 -15.99 -44.14 8.46
CA PHE A 4 -16.35 -42.83 7.90
C PHE A 4 -16.96 -41.83 8.91
N LEU A 5 -17.38 -42.28 10.09
CA LEU A 5 -18.03 -41.46 11.11
C LEU A 5 -17.06 -40.84 12.14
N ILE A 6 -15.79 -41.28 12.15
CA ILE A 6 -14.77 -40.76 13.08
C ILE A 6 -14.01 -39.58 12.46
N LEU A 7 -13.81 -39.58 11.14
CA LEU A 7 -13.13 -38.49 10.43
C LEU A 7 -13.97 -37.19 10.38
N THR A 8 -15.29 -37.32 10.25
CA THR A 8 -16.23 -36.18 10.28
C THR A 8 -16.39 -35.56 11.67
N ARG A 9 -16.15 -36.31 12.75
CA ARG A 9 -16.13 -35.77 14.11
C ARG A 9 -14.79 -35.13 14.50
N LEU A 10 -13.67 -35.54 13.92
CA LEU A 10 -12.39 -34.85 14.14
C LEU A 10 -12.32 -33.49 13.43
N LEU A 11 -12.92 -33.37 12.23
CA LEU A 11 -12.98 -32.11 11.49
C LEU A 11 -13.99 -31.10 12.07
N ALA A 12 -14.94 -31.55 12.90
CA ALA A 12 -15.88 -30.67 13.62
C ALA A 12 -15.31 -30.02 14.89
N ARG A 13 -14.06 -30.35 15.28
CA ARG A 13 -13.33 -29.71 16.39
C ARG A 13 -12.20 -28.78 15.95
N LEU A 14 -11.93 -28.69 14.65
CA LEU A 14 -11.06 -27.66 14.10
C LEU A 14 -11.90 -26.41 13.88
N GLN A 15 -11.58 -25.35 14.63
CA GLN A 15 -12.26 -24.07 14.60
C GLN A 15 -12.47 -23.57 13.16
N PRO A 16 -13.54 -22.78 12.88
CA PRO A 16 -13.88 -22.27 11.55
C PRO A 16 -12.82 -21.39 10.86
N TRP A 17 -11.66 -21.20 11.50
CA TRP A 17 -10.65 -20.21 11.18
C TRP A 17 -9.57 -20.76 10.24
N ALA A 18 -9.41 -22.09 10.20
CA ALA A 18 -8.45 -22.74 9.30
C ALA A 18 -8.87 -22.69 7.82
N LEU A 19 -10.17 -22.52 7.51
CA LEU A 19 -10.65 -22.32 6.14
C LEU A 19 -10.60 -20.85 5.68
N ALA A 20 -10.50 -19.88 6.59
CA ALA A 20 -10.39 -18.46 6.24
C ALA A 20 -8.96 -18.05 5.83
N LEU A 21 -7.96 -18.87 6.19
CA LEU A 21 -6.54 -18.63 5.92
C LEU A 21 -6.14 -18.95 4.47
N VAL A 22 -6.94 -19.76 3.74
CA VAL A 22 -6.54 -20.32 2.44
C VAL A 22 -7.17 -19.59 1.24
N CYS A 23 -8.26 -18.82 1.46
CA CYS A 23 -8.99 -18.18 0.36
C CYS A 23 -8.80 -16.65 0.23
N SER A 24 -7.96 -16.02 1.04
CA SER A 24 -7.81 -14.56 1.08
C SER A 24 -6.48 -14.01 0.53
N LEU A 25 -5.49 -14.86 0.21
CA LEU A 25 -4.19 -14.41 -0.35
C LEU A 25 -4.13 -14.36 -1.89
N PHE A 26 -5.11 -14.93 -2.60
CA PHE A 26 -5.04 -15.03 -4.06
C PHE A 26 -5.39 -13.74 -4.83
N VAL A 27 -6.01 -12.75 -4.17
CA VAL A 27 -6.35 -11.46 -4.80
C VAL A 27 -5.23 -10.43 -4.62
N GLY A 28 -4.23 -10.73 -3.77
CA GLY A 28 -3.25 -9.76 -3.29
C GLY A 28 -2.06 -9.46 -4.20
N LEU A 29 -1.94 -10.16 -5.33
CA LEU A 29 -0.72 -10.11 -6.14
C LEU A 29 -0.95 -9.77 -7.62
N THR A 30 -2.21 -9.73 -8.07
CA THR A 30 -2.57 -9.33 -9.45
C THR A 30 -2.72 -7.81 -9.62
N ALA A 31 -2.78 -7.05 -8.52
CA ALA A 31 -2.95 -5.60 -8.54
C ALA A 31 -1.65 -4.79 -8.60
N CYS A 32 -0.47 -5.42 -8.46
CA CYS A 32 0.83 -4.73 -8.61
C CYS A 32 1.18 -4.38 -10.07
N GLY A 33 0.21 -4.44 -10.99
CA GLY A 33 0.41 -4.29 -12.44
C GLY A 33 0.47 -2.85 -12.97
N GLY A 34 0.19 -1.86 -12.13
CA GLY A 34 -0.07 -0.47 -12.54
C GLY A 34 1.16 0.36 -12.91
N ASN A 35 2.37 -0.05 -12.51
CA ASN A 35 3.50 0.87 -12.45
C ASN A 35 3.80 1.51 -13.80
N ALA A 36 3.85 2.84 -13.78
CA ALA A 36 4.16 3.68 -14.92
C ALA A 36 5.60 4.19 -14.91
N SER A 37 6.46 3.74 -13.98
CA SER A 37 7.79 4.33 -13.79
C SER A 37 8.86 3.35 -13.36
N SER A 38 10.07 3.62 -13.84
CA SER A 38 11.31 3.22 -13.20
C SER A 38 11.33 3.59 -11.73
N GLY A 39 11.41 2.58 -10.87
CA GLY A 39 11.92 2.80 -9.52
C GLY A 39 13.44 2.67 -9.48
N PRO A 40 14.03 2.86 -8.29
CA PRO A 40 15.47 2.74 -8.13
C PRO A 40 15.94 1.31 -8.39
N THR A 41 17.21 1.19 -8.79
CA THR A 41 17.89 -0.10 -8.98
C THR A 41 18.32 -0.74 -7.65
N GLY A 42 18.12 -0.05 -6.51
CA GLY A 42 18.39 -0.56 -5.16
C GLY A 42 17.81 0.31 -4.03
N SER A 43 17.85 -0.21 -2.80
CA SER A 43 17.22 0.42 -1.62
C SER A 43 17.85 1.76 -1.18
N ALA A 44 19.06 2.08 -1.63
CA ALA A 44 19.81 3.27 -1.21
C ALA A 44 19.42 4.56 -1.96
N GLU A 45 18.92 4.46 -3.20
CA GLU A 45 18.80 5.62 -4.10
C GLU A 45 17.65 6.58 -3.75
N ASN A 46 16.76 6.22 -2.82
CA ASN A 46 15.59 7.03 -2.44
C ASN A 46 15.47 7.34 -0.95
N VAL A 47 16.47 7.00 -0.12
CA VAL A 47 16.34 7.15 1.35
C VAL A 47 16.03 8.59 1.75
N SER A 48 16.68 9.58 1.12
CA SER A 48 16.44 11.00 1.39
C SER A 48 15.04 11.46 0.98
N ILE A 49 14.56 11.05 -0.20
CA ILE A 49 13.22 11.42 -0.71
C ILE A 49 12.12 10.73 0.11
N LEU A 50 12.35 9.47 0.51
CA LEU A 50 11.46 8.69 1.35
C LEU A 50 11.40 9.26 2.79
N GLU A 51 12.53 9.73 3.32
CA GLU A 51 12.61 10.41 4.61
C GLU A 51 11.84 11.74 4.59
N VAL A 52 11.95 12.52 3.50
CA VAL A 52 11.14 13.72 3.28
C VAL A 52 9.64 13.38 3.23
N LEU A 53 9.26 12.30 2.55
CA LEU A 53 7.88 11.82 2.53
C LEU A 53 7.39 11.38 3.92
N ASN A 54 8.22 10.67 4.69
CA ASN A 54 7.88 10.19 6.04
C ASN A 54 7.74 11.32 7.05
N THR A 55 8.62 12.32 6.98
CA THR A 55 8.59 13.52 7.83
C THR A 55 7.34 14.34 7.54
N SER A 56 6.94 14.44 6.27
CA SER A 56 5.78 15.22 5.86
C SER A 56 4.43 14.54 6.11
N THR A 57 4.39 13.20 6.14
CA THR A 57 3.19 12.40 6.42
C THR A 57 2.99 12.07 7.92
N GLY A 58 3.90 12.53 8.79
CA GLY A 58 3.79 12.33 10.25
C GLY A 58 4.03 10.90 10.72
N SER A 59 4.65 10.05 9.88
CA SER A 59 5.01 8.67 10.22
C SER A 59 6.42 8.53 10.82
N GLY A 60 7.16 9.63 10.93
CA GLY A 60 8.46 9.71 11.61
C GLY A 60 8.34 10.14 13.07
N THR A 61 9.39 9.89 13.87
CA THR A 61 9.53 10.25 15.29
C THR A 61 9.68 11.76 15.56
N SER A 62 9.44 12.62 14.57
CA SER A 62 9.65 14.07 14.65
C SER A 62 8.37 14.82 15.03
N THR A 63 8.48 15.69 16.02
CA THR A 63 7.39 16.24 16.85
C THR A 63 6.68 17.49 16.30
N THR A 64 6.69 17.78 15.01
CA THR A 64 5.93 18.94 14.47
C THR A 64 5.75 18.89 12.95
N PRO A 65 4.50 18.85 12.43
CA PRO A 65 4.23 19.09 11.01
C PRO A 65 4.57 20.55 10.63
N PRO A 66 5.14 20.84 9.46
CA PRO A 66 5.39 22.22 9.03
C PRO A 66 4.08 22.99 8.86
N ILE A 67 3.99 24.18 9.48
CA ILE A 67 2.77 25.01 9.58
C ILE A 67 2.36 25.67 8.25
N SER A 68 3.23 25.66 7.25
CA SER A 68 2.87 26.04 5.88
C SER A 68 3.90 25.47 4.92
N LEU A 69 3.44 24.70 3.94
CA LEU A 69 4.32 24.10 2.94
C LEU A 69 4.38 25.04 1.72
N PRO A 70 5.59 25.36 1.21
CA PRO A 70 5.76 26.24 0.07
C PRO A 70 5.01 25.70 -1.16
N LEU A 71 4.45 26.59 -1.97
CA LEU A 71 3.88 26.25 -3.27
C LEU A 71 5.03 26.00 -4.27
N GLY A 72 5.52 24.77 -4.32
CA GLY A 72 6.39 24.32 -5.40
C GLY A 72 5.64 24.34 -6.74
N THR A 73 6.28 24.83 -7.79
CA THR A 73 5.81 24.64 -9.17
C THR A 73 6.72 23.60 -9.82
N ASP A 74 6.16 22.52 -10.32
CA ASP A 74 6.92 21.61 -11.18
C ASP A 74 6.86 22.10 -12.62
N SER A 75 7.95 21.94 -13.36
CA SER A 75 8.00 22.16 -14.80
C SER A 75 7.78 20.87 -15.61
N ILE A 76 7.77 19.70 -14.96
CA ILE A 76 7.56 18.40 -15.63
C ILE A 76 6.07 18.12 -15.79
N SER A 77 5.64 17.85 -17.02
CA SER A 77 4.28 17.37 -17.32
C SER A 77 4.17 15.87 -17.09
N MET A 78 3.06 15.41 -16.50
CA MET A 78 2.79 13.99 -16.27
C MET A 78 2.68 13.21 -17.59
N ALA A 79 2.20 13.85 -18.67
CA ALA A 79 2.20 13.30 -20.01
C ALA A 79 3.62 12.97 -20.50
N SER A 80 4.57 13.92 -20.40
CA SER A 80 5.95 13.69 -20.85
C SER A 80 6.67 12.59 -20.08
N PHE A 81 6.38 12.49 -18.78
CA PHE A 81 6.87 11.42 -17.93
C PHE A 81 6.32 10.06 -18.38
N TRP A 82 5.00 9.96 -18.56
CA TRP A 82 4.35 8.74 -19.04
C TRP A 82 4.92 8.24 -20.36
N GLU A 83 5.05 9.14 -21.35
CA GLU A 83 5.57 8.79 -22.68
C GLU A 83 6.94 8.13 -22.62
N LYS A 84 7.86 8.69 -21.82
CA LYS A 84 9.21 8.13 -21.67
C LYS A 84 9.19 6.75 -21.04
N GLN A 85 8.35 6.53 -20.05
CA GLN A 85 8.28 5.26 -19.33
C GLN A 85 7.68 4.15 -20.19
N VAL A 86 6.72 4.49 -21.05
CA VAL A 86 6.19 3.57 -22.06
C VAL A 86 7.27 3.20 -23.08
N LEU A 87 8.09 4.15 -23.52
CA LEU A 87 9.08 3.93 -24.58
C LEU A 87 10.37 3.25 -24.10
N ASN A 88 10.83 3.53 -22.90
CA ASN A 88 12.14 3.04 -22.42
C ASN A 88 12.04 1.72 -21.66
N GLY A 89 10.87 1.38 -21.13
CA GLY A 89 10.75 0.31 -20.14
C GLY A 89 11.52 0.63 -18.86
N PHE A 90 11.49 -0.30 -17.90
CA PHE A 90 12.22 -0.16 -16.64
C PHE A 90 12.37 -1.48 -15.89
N SER A 91 13.26 -1.48 -14.90
CA SER A 91 13.35 -2.53 -13.87
C SER A 91 13.47 -1.88 -12.50
N LYS A 92 12.82 -2.44 -11.48
CA LYS A 92 12.86 -1.99 -10.08
C LYS A 92 12.92 -3.20 -9.17
N THR A 93 13.72 -3.13 -8.11
CA THR A 93 13.60 -4.02 -6.96
C THR A 93 13.37 -3.20 -5.69
N GLY A 94 12.36 -3.57 -4.91
CA GLY A 94 11.98 -2.89 -3.67
C GLY A 94 11.74 -3.86 -2.51
N VAL A 95 11.74 -3.31 -1.30
CA VAL A 95 11.38 -4.07 -0.09
C VAL A 95 9.87 -4.12 0.03
N LEU A 96 9.31 -5.32 0.15
CA LEU A 96 7.89 -5.55 0.35
C LEU A 96 7.62 -5.85 1.83
N ARG A 97 6.65 -5.18 2.42
CA ARG A 97 6.14 -5.45 3.77
C ARG A 97 4.63 -5.62 3.72
N ALA A 98 4.14 -6.76 4.20
CA ALA A 98 2.72 -7.04 4.30
C ALA A 98 2.29 -6.96 5.76
N TYR A 99 1.18 -6.26 5.99
CA TYR A 99 0.61 -6.05 7.30
C TYR A 99 -0.83 -6.55 7.36
N ALA A 100 -1.24 -6.98 8.55
CA ALA A 100 -2.63 -7.23 8.89
C ALA A 100 -3.03 -6.38 10.09
N TYR A 101 -4.33 -6.11 10.21
CA TYR A 101 -4.84 -5.27 11.27
C TYR A 101 -5.94 -5.99 12.04
N GLN A 102 -6.04 -5.65 13.33
CA GLN A 102 -7.12 -6.11 14.18
C GLN A 102 -7.48 -5.03 15.19
N ASP A 103 -8.78 -4.74 15.27
CA ASP A 103 -9.31 -3.72 16.16
C ASP A 103 -10.06 -4.36 17.32
N PHE A 104 -9.80 -3.85 18.51
CA PHE A 104 -10.52 -4.18 19.72
C PHE A 104 -11.03 -2.89 20.35
N LYS A 105 -12.32 -2.84 20.65
CA LYS A 105 -12.98 -1.64 21.16
C LYS A 105 -13.41 -1.84 22.60
N ARG A 106 -13.37 -0.76 23.39
CA ARG A 106 -13.88 -0.69 24.77
C ARG A 106 -13.29 -1.78 25.66
N LEU A 107 -11.97 -1.95 25.59
CA LEU A 107 -11.25 -2.87 26.45
C LEU A 107 -10.96 -2.22 27.81
N THR A 108 -10.94 -3.05 28.85
CA THR A 108 -10.41 -2.71 30.16
C THR A 108 -9.16 -3.56 30.38
N LEU A 109 -7.99 -2.93 30.30
CA LEU A 109 -6.69 -3.60 30.27
C LEU A 109 -6.01 -3.50 31.63
N LEU A 110 -5.50 -4.61 32.15
CA LEU A 110 -4.64 -4.58 33.33
C LEU A 110 -3.25 -4.06 32.92
N THR A 111 -2.85 -2.92 33.47
CA THR A 111 -1.62 -2.22 33.07
C THR A 111 -0.70 -2.05 34.27
N VAL A 112 0.58 -2.38 34.09
CA VAL A 112 1.61 -2.32 35.14
C VAL A 112 2.81 -1.49 34.66
N PRO A 113 3.15 -0.36 35.31
CA PRO A 113 4.42 0.32 35.07
C PRO A 113 5.60 -0.52 35.59
N THR A 114 6.50 -0.97 34.72
CA THR A 114 7.57 -1.91 35.11
C THR A 114 8.93 -1.24 35.31
N ALA A 115 9.25 -0.23 34.50
CA ALA A 115 10.50 0.50 34.60
C ALA A 115 10.40 1.89 33.96
N ASN A 116 11.34 2.78 34.28
CA ASN A 116 11.59 3.96 33.45
C ASN A 116 12.66 3.62 32.41
N ALA A 117 12.51 4.16 31.21
CA ALA A 117 13.45 4.01 30.10
C ALA A 117 13.95 5.39 29.62
N ASP A 118 14.84 5.38 28.63
CA ASP A 118 15.39 6.58 27.97
C ASP A 118 15.89 7.65 28.96
N ASN A 119 16.75 7.25 29.90
CA ASN A 119 17.28 8.13 30.96
C ASN A 119 16.20 8.83 31.81
N GLY A 120 15.08 8.14 32.05
CA GLY A 120 13.99 8.67 32.88
C GLY A 120 13.06 9.62 32.14
N LYS A 121 12.99 9.55 30.80
CA LYS A 121 12.04 10.34 29.99
C LYS A 121 10.79 9.55 29.61
N SER A 122 10.82 8.23 29.72
CA SER A 122 9.70 7.36 29.36
C SER A 122 9.45 6.31 30.45
N THR A 123 8.26 5.73 30.45
CA THR A 123 7.88 4.61 31.31
C THR A 123 7.47 3.42 30.44
N LEU A 124 8.01 2.25 30.76
CA LEU A 124 7.64 0.98 30.17
C LEU A 124 6.41 0.43 30.92
N PHE A 125 5.32 0.22 30.19
CA PHE A 125 4.10 -0.35 30.72
C PHE A 125 3.89 -1.76 30.16
N LEU A 126 3.71 -2.73 31.04
CA LEU A 126 3.20 -4.06 30.70
C LEU A 126 1.69 -3.98 30.56
N ILE A 127 1.18 -4.32 29.38
CA ILE A 127 -0.23 -4.41 29.06
C ILE A 127 -0.63 -5.88 29.03
N THR A 128 -1.66 -6.24 29.79
CA THR A 128 -2.26 -7.58 29.73
C THR A 128 -3.49 -7.53 28.82
N HIS A 129 -3.41 -8.22 27.68
CA HIS A 129 -4.48 -8.37 26.72
C HIS A 129 -4.42 -9.78 26.12
N PRO A 130 -5.22 -10.75 26.59
CA PRO A 130 -5.18 -12.11 26.08
C PRO A 130 -5.40 -12.21 24.56
N ASP A 131 -4.74 -13.18 23.92
CA ASP A 131 -4.88 -13.50 22.49
C ASP A 131 -4.62 -12.32 21.54
N HIS A 132 -3.75 -11.38 21.93
CA HIS A 132 -3.44 -10.20 21.13
C HIS A 132 -2.62 -10.50 19.86
N GLN A 133 -1.95 -11.66 19.80
CA GLN A 133 -1.12 -12.16 18.69
C GLN A 133 0.09 -11.30 18.27
N ALA A 134 0.20 -10.07 18.79
CA ALA A 134 1.30 -9.16 18.50
C ALA A 134 2.67 -9.72 18.93
N GLN A 135 3.68 -9.45 18.12
CA GLN A 135 5.09 -9.79 18.35
C GLN A 135 5.91 -8.51 18.50
N SER A 136 7.18 -8.66 18.91
CA SER A 136 8.10 -7.53 18.96
C SER A 136 8.26 -6.88 17.58
N GLY A 137 8.11 -5.57 17.51
CA GLY A 137 8.17 -4.80 16.25
C GLY A 137 6.80 -4.52 15.60
N ASP A 138 5.72 -5.17 16.07
CA ASP A 138 4.36 -4.78 15.69
C ASP A 138 4.00 -3.43 16.29
N ILE A 139 2.99 -2.77 15.71
CA ILE A 139 2.50 -1.49 16.23
C ILE A 139 1.12 -1.69 16.86
N VAL A 140 0.94 -1.16 18.06
CA VAL A 140 -0.37 -1.01 18.70
C VAL A 140 -0.71 0.47 18.84
N THR A 141 -1.85 0.86 18.29
CA THR A 141 -2.44 2.18 18.50
C THR A 141 -3.45 2.09 19.62
N VAL A 142 -3.17 2.81 20.70
CA VAL A 142 -4.08 2.99 21.83
C VAL A 142 -4.88 4.27 21.60
N SER A 143 -6.19 4.22 21.80
CA SER A 143 -7.07 5.38 21.60
C SER A 143 -8.27 5.35 22.53
N GLY A 144 -8.95 6.49 22.69
CA GLY A 144 -10.15 6.61 23.51
C GLY A 144 -9.88 6.66 25.02
N VAL A 145 -8.61 6.78 25.43
CA VAL A 145 -8.26 7.06 26.84
C VAL A 145 -8.63 8.50 27.14
N ASN A 146 -9.38 8.74 28.21
CA ASN A 146 -9.92 10.05 28.56
C ASN A 146 -9.63 10.46 30.01
N GLN A 147 -8.83 9.67 30.73
CA GLN A 147 -8.48 9.91 32.12
C GLN A 147 -6.98 9.68 32.30
N ASP A 148 -6.37 10.59 33.04
CA ASP A 148 -4.96 10.46 33.43
C ASP A 148 -4.81 9.26 34.36
N ALA A 149 -3.69 8.55 34.22
CA ALA A 149 -3.38 7.39 35.05
C ALA A 149 -1.98 7.54 35.62
N LEU A 150 -1.84 7.35 36.93
CA LEU A 150 -0.54 7.40 37.62
C LEU A 150 0.24 8.72 37.38
N GLY A 151 -0.46 9.83 37.17
CA GLY A 151 0.14 11.13 36.84
C GLY A 151 0.61 11.26 35.40
N VAL A 152 0.41 10.24 34.56
CA VAL A 152 0.65 10.29 33.12
C VAL A 152 -0.61 10.86 32.44
N PRO A 153 -0.49 11.98 31.69
CA PRO A 153 -1.64 12.54 30.98
C PRO A 153 -2.19 11.57 29.93
N TYR A 154 -3.51 11.47 29.79
CA TYR A 154 -4.17 10.51 28.87
C TYR A 154 -3.74 10.68 27.41
N SER A 155 -3.34 11.89 27.00
CA SER A 155 -2.85 12.18 25.65
C SER A 155 -1.58 11.40 25.31
N PHE A 156 -0.73 11.08 26.31
CA PHE A 156 0.46 10.26 26.09
C PHE A 156 0.13 8.79 25.85
N PHE A 157 -1.01 8.31 26.36
CA PHE A 157 -1.50 6.97 26.04
C PHE A 157 -2.21 6.92 24.69
N ASN A 158 -2.88 7.99 24.25
CA ASN A 158 -3.55 8.02 22.94
C ASN A 158 -2.54 8.18 21.79
N ASN A 159 -1.75 7.14 21.54
CA ASN A 159 -0.69 7.14 20.53
C ASN A 159 -0.44 5.73 19.97
N ALA A 160 0.44 5.65 18.97
CA ALA A 160 1.00 4.41 18.46
C ALA A 160 2.29 4.05 19.20
N PHE A 161 2.42 2.78 19.56
CA PHE A 161 3.59 2.23 20.25
C PHE A 161 4.09 0.99 19.54
N GLU A 162 5.40 0.86 19.46
CA GLU A 162 6.02 -0.42 19.14
C GLU A 162 5.79 -1.40 20.28
N VAL A 163 5.31 -2.59 19.93
CA VAL A 163 5.12 -3.71 20.84
C VAL A 163 6.49 -4.31 21.14
N VAL A 164 6.78 -4.50 22.41
CA VAL A 164 7.87 -5.38 22.85
C VAL A 164 7.22 -6.64 23.42
N GLY A 165 7.27 -7.73 22.65
CA GLY A 165 6.60 -8.98 22.98
C GLY A 165 7.10 -9.58 24.28
N ARG A 166 6.17 -10.16 25.05
CA ARG A 166 6.49 -10.96 26.24
C ARG A 166 5.95 -12.38 26.08
N ASP A 167 4.66 -12.51 25.85
CA ASP A 167 3.96 -13.77 25.60
C ASP A 167 2.66 -13.50 24.82
N ALA A 168 1.82 -14.52 24.63
CA ALA A 168 0.57 -14.40 23.88
C ALA A 168 -0.52 -13.56 24.58
N ASN A 169 -0.33 -13.22 25.86
CA ASN A 169 -1.32 -12.55 26.70
C ASN A 169 -0.88 -11.18 27.18
N SER A 170 0.38 -10.81 26.96
CA SER A 170 0.92 -9.57 27.45
C SER A 170 2.13 -9.10 26.65
N TYR A 171 2.30 -7.79 26.63
CA TYR A 171 3.40 -7.13 25.93
C TYR A 171 3.71 -5.80 26.61
N TYR A 172 4.86 -5.23 26.30
CA TYR A 172 5.23 -3.90 26.78
C TYR A 172 5.02 -2.83 25.72
N ILE A 173 4.66 -1.63 26.19
CA ILE A 173 4.70 -0.38 25.40
C ILE A 173 5.53 0.65 26.15
N LYS A 174 6.23 1.51 25.39
CA LYS A 174 7.02 2.60 25.95
C LYS A 174 6.28 3.92 25.78
N VAL A 175 5.72 4.43 26.88
CA VAL A 175 5.01 5.71 26.89
C VAL A 175 6.01 6.84 27.14
N PRO A 176 6.06 7.90 26.31
CA PRO A 176 7.06 8.97 26.39
C PRO A 176 6.73 9.98 27.50
N TYR A 177 6.50 9.47 28.70
CA TYR A 177 6.29 10.21 29.93
C TYR A 177 6.81 9.37 31.09
N ALA A 178 7.63 9.96 31.94
CA ALA A 178 8.15 9.27 33.12
C ALA A 178 7.25 9.48 34.33
N THR A 179 6.85 8.38 34.97
CA THR A 179 6.19 8.42 36.28
C THR A 179 7.04 7.71 37.33
N SER A 180 6.95 8.15 38.59
CA SER A 180 7.53 7.46 39.75
C SER A 180 6.54 6.50 40.41
N LYS A 181 5.24 6.57 40.05
CA LYS A 181 4.21 5.70 40.60
C LYS A 181 4.33 4.29 40.00
N ARG A 182 4.09 3.28 40.83
CA ARG A 182 4.27 1.85 40.47
C ARG A 182 3.03 0.98 40.72
N GLU A 183 1.90 1.62 40.95
CA GLU A 183 0.64 0.94 41.19
C GLU A 183 0.09 0.33 39.91
N VAL A 184 -0.56 -0.83 40.04
CA VAL A 184 -1.29 -1.47 38.94
C VAL A 184 -2.63 -0.73 38.75
N PHE A 185 -3.05 -0.54 37.51
CA PHE A 185 -4.31 0.13 37.20
C PHE A 185 -5.02 -0.48 35.99
N PHE A 186 -6.30 -0.14 35.83
CA PHE A 186 -7.07 -0.50 34.65
C PHE A 186 -7.06 0.64 33.63
N LEU A 187 -6.60 0.35 32.42
CA LEU A 187 -6.65 1.28 31.29
C LEU A 187 -7.87 0.95 30.43
N ASN A 188 -8.81 1.90 30.34
CA ASN A 188 -9.94 1.78 29.42
C ASN A 188 -9.55 2.39 28.08
N ALA A 189 -9.48 1.57 27.03
CA ALA A 189 -9.00 1.99 25.71
C ALA A 189 -9.61 1.17 24.56
N ASN A 190 -9.46 1.68 23.35
CA ASN A 190 -9.52 0.89 22.13
C ASN A 190 -8.09 0.61 21.67
N LEU A 191 -7.85 -0.62 21.20
CA LEU A 191 -6.57 -1.04 20.63
C LEU A 191 -6.75 -1.36 19.15
N SER A 192 -5.88 -0.80 18.30
CA SER A 192 -5.77 -1.18 16.89
C SER A 192 -4.35 -1.71 16.68
N TYR A 193 -4.24 -2.99 16.38
CA TYR A 193 -2.97 -3.62 16.05
C TYR A 193 -2.69 -3.53 14.57
N LYS A 194 -1.41 -3.31 14.23
CA LYS A 194 -0.81 -3.47 12.91
C LYS A 194 0.30 -4.51 13.04
N TYR A 195 -0.01 -5.73 12.62
CA TYR A 195 0.89 -6.87 12.63
C TYR A 195 1.74 -6.87 11.36
N LEU A 196 3.05 -7.01 11.49
CA LEU A 196 3.93 -7.28 10.36
C LEU A 196 3.86 -8.78 10.05
N ASP A 197 2.95 -9.15 9.17
CA ASP A 197 2.74 -10.55 8.80
C ASP A 197 3.96 -11.07 8.00
N CYS A 198 4.47 -10.30 7.03
CA CYS A 198 5.52 -10.75 6.13
C CYS A 198 6.45 -9.64 5.61
N VAL A 199 7.68 -10.03 5.29
CA VAL A 199 8.68 -9.17 4.64
C VAL A 199 9.25 -9.90 3.45
N GLY A 200 9.61 -9.16 2.40
CA GLY A 200 10.13 -9.73 1.18
C GLY A 200 10.74 -8.72 0.24
N THR A 201 10.96 -9.16 -0.99
CA THR A 201 11.40 -8.33 -2.11
C THR A 201 10.39 -8.43 -3.23
N GLN A 202 10.12 -7.29 -3.87
CA GLN A 202 9.38 -7.25 -5.13
C GLN A 202 10.32 -6.77 -6.23
N THR A 203 10.42 -7.54 -7.30
CA THR A 203 11.08 -7.15 -8.54
C THR A 203 10.02 -6.91 -9.60
N VAL A 204 10.11 -5.78 -10.28
CA VAL A 204 9.23 -5.39 -11.39
C VAL A 204 10.08 -5.13 -12.61
N VAL A 205 9.70 -5.70 -13.75
CA VAL A 205 10.33 -5.40 -15.04
C VAL A 205 9.26 -5.07 -16.06
N GLN A 206 9.38 -3.93 -16.73
CA GLN A 206 8.59 -3.56 -17.89
C GLN A 206 9.52 -3.43 -19.10
N THR A 207 9.21 -4.12 -20.20
CA THR A 207 9.91 -3.88 -21.47
C THR A 207 9.49 -2.53 -22.06
N PRO A 208 10.30 -1.93 -22.95
CA PRO A 208 9.81 -0.96 -23.90
C PRO A 208 8.51 -1.42 -24.56
N ALA A 209 7.55 -0.52 -24.74
CA ALA A 209 6.38 -0.80 -25.56
C ALA A 209 6.78 -0.72 -27.03
N LEU A 210 6.75 -1.85 -27.73
CA LEU A 210 7.17 -1.95 -29.13
C LEU A 210 5.96 -2.13 -30.06
N GLY A 211 6.11 -1.69 -31.30
CA GLY A 211 5.19 -2.10 -32.36
C GLY A 211 5.33 -3.60 -32.63
N THR A 212 4.25 -4.24 -33.05
CA THR A 212 4.25 -5.68 -33.35
C THR A 212 4.27 -5.91 -34.86
N ASP A 213 4.79 -7.05 -35.29
CA ASP A 213 4.72 -7.53 -36.67
C ASP A 213 4.12 -8.95 -36.68
N PRO A 214 2.90 -9.16 -37.22
CA PRO A 214 2.02 -8.15 -37.83
C PRO A 214 1.48 -7.12 -36.82
N ILE A 215 0.98 -5.99 -37.34
CA ILE A 215 0.43 -4.90 -36.53
C ILE A 215 -0.74 -5.41 -35.67
N THR A 216 -0.68 -5.16 -34.36
CA THR A 216 -1.73 -5.51 -33.40
C THR A 216 -2.70 -4.34 -33.27
N TYR A 217 -3.99 -4.66 -33.22
CA TYR A 217 -5.05 -3.71 -32.94
C TYR A 217 -5.79 -4.08 -31.66
N LEU A 218 -6.16 -3.07 -30.87
CA LEU A 218 -7.08 -3.21 -29.76
C LEU A 218 -8.16 -2.12 -29.86
N ASP A 219 -9.42 -2.54 -29.80
CA ASP A 219 -10.59 -1.65 -29.95
C ASP A 219 -10.57 -0.78 -31.23
N GLY A 220 -9.95 -1.29 -32.29
CA GLY A 220 -9.81 -0.60 -33.59
C GLY A 220 -8.62 0.35 -33.68
N TYR A 221 -7.78 0.44 -32.65
CA TYR A 221 -6.59 1.30 -32.63
C TYR A 221 -5.32 0.46 -32.71
N GLU A 222 -4.35 0.93 -33.49
CA GLU A 222 -3.01 0.35 -33.51
C GLU A 222 -2.38 0.49 -32.12
N VAL A 223 -1.76 -0.60 -31.64
CA VAL A 223 -1.15 -0.62 -30.31
C VAL A 223 0.31 -0.98 -30.32
N ARG A 224 1.04 -0.37 -29.39
CA ARG A 224 2.32 -0.87 -28.89
C ARG A 224 2.09 -1.77 -27.69
N VAL A 225 2.90 -2.81 -27.57
CA VAL A 225 2.79 -3.80 -26.49
C VAL A 225 4.03 -3.77 -25.63
N ALA A 226 3.85 -3.68 -24.31
CA ALA A 226 4.90 -3.92 -23.33
C ALA A 226 4.59 -5.19 -22.52
N LYS A 227 5.62 -5.96 -22.21
CA LYS A 227 5.54 -7.03 -21.23
C LYS A 227 5.93 -6.48 -19.87
N TYR A 228 5.10 -6.74 -18.88
CA TYR A 228 5.26 -6.31 -17.50
C TYR A 228 5.29 -7.55 -16.60
N THR A 229 6.35 -7.75 -15.84
CA THR A 229 6.52 -8.89 -14.93
C THR A 229 6.73 -8.41 -13.51
N VAL A 230 5.99 -9.01 -12.58
CA VAL A 230 6.17 -8.83 -11.13
C VAL A 230 6.63 -10.14 -10.55
N GLU A 231 7.66 -10.11 -9.73
CA GLU A 231 8.15 -11.24 -8.94
C GLU A 231 8.21 -10.82 -7.49
N ASN A 232 7.52 -11.56 -6.62
CA ASN A 232 7.54 -11.36 -5.19
C ASN A 232 8.22 -12.56 -4.54
N LEU A 233 9.14 -12.30 -3.62
CA LEU A 233 9.75 -13.28 -2.75
C LEU A 233 9.48 -12.86 -1.31
N LEU A 234 8.77 -13.67 -0.54
CA LEU A 234 8.26 -13.37 0.79
C LEU A 234 8.79 -14.37 1.82
N ASN A 235 9.19 -13.85 2.97
CA ASN A 235 9.52 -14.61 4.17
C ASN A 235 8.35 -14.51 5.15
N GLY A 236 7.93 -15.64 5.73
CA GLY A 236 6.83 -15.70 6.70
C GLY A 236 5.43 -15.81 6.09
N CYS A 237 5.31 -15.76 4.76
CA CYS A 237 4.04 -15.84 4.01
C CYS A 237 3.94 -17.10 3.15
N SER A 238 2.71 -17.47 2.79
CA SER A 238 2.42 -18.49 1.78
C SER A 238 1.47 -17.95 0.71
N PRO A 239 1.84 -17.93 -0.59
CA PRO A 239 3.05 -18.53 -1.12
C PRO A 239 4.30 -17.67 -0.83
N ALA A 240 5.43 -18.34 -0.59
CA ALA A 240 6.72 -17.67 -0.36
C ALA A 240 7.28 -17.01 -1.62
N ALA A 241 6.79 -17.39 -2.80
CA ALA A 241 7.12 -16.73 -4.05
C ALA A 241 5.88 -16.68 -4.95
N ALA A 242 5.74 -15.58 -5.68
CA ALA A 242 4.68 -15.44 -6.66
C ALA A 242 5.13 -14.54 -7.81
N SER A 243 4.79 -14.93 -9.04
CA SER A 243 5.11 -14.15 -10.24
C SER A 243 3.90 -13.98 -11.14
N PHE A 244 3.83 -12.81 -11.78
CA PHE A 244 2.73 -12.41 -12.65
C PHE A 244 3.29 -11.75 -13.89
N THR A 245 2.75 -12.12 -15.04
CA THR A 245 3.03 -11.46 -16.30
C THR A 245 1.77 -10.75 -16.77
N THR A 246 1.92 -9.50 -17.19
CA THR A 246 0.86 -8.67 -17.76
C THR A 246 1.36 -8.08 -19.07
N PHE A 247 0.54 -8.15 -20.10
CA PHE A 247 0.77 -7.42 -21.35
C PHE A 247 -0.03 -6.13 -21.33
N LYS A 248 0.63 -4.99 -21.49
CA LYS A 248 -0.01 -3.67 -21.55
C LYS A 248 -0.08 -3.21 -23.01
N TYR A 249 -1.22 -2.68 -23.40
CA TYR A 249 -1.51 -2.22 -24.75
C TYR A 249 -1.69 -0.70 -24.75
N PHE A 250 -0.82 0.00 -25.47
CA PHE A 250 -0.81 1.46 -25.55
C PHE A 250 -1.17 1.92 -26.95
N ALA A 251 -2.13 2.83 -27.09
CA ALA A 251 -2.54 3.33 -28.40
C ALA A 251 -1.42 4.14 -29.06
N VAL A 252 -1.09 3.90 -30.33
CA VAL A 252 -0.12 4.76 -31.04
C VAL A 252 -0.63 6.21 -31.12
N THR A 253 -1.94 6.38 -31.31
CA THR A 253 -2.62 7.67 -31.34
C THR A 253 -3.67 7.75 -30.25
N ASN A 254 -3.89 8.95 -29.69
CA ASN A 254 -4.93 9.11 -28.67
C ASN A 254 -6.31 8.81 -29.28
N PRO A 255 -7.07 7.84 -28.74
CA PRO A 255 -8.38 7.48 -29.28
C PRO A 255 -9.44 8.56 -29.07
N ARG A 256 -9.16 9.59 -28.25
CA ARG A 256 -10.12 10.61 -27.84
C ARG A 256 -9.84 11.95 -28.56
N PRO A 257 -10.79 12.49 -29.34
CA PRO A 257 -10.62 13.77 -30.01
C PRO A 257 -10.35 14.90 -29.00
N GLY A 258 -9.38 15.76 -29.32
CA GLY A 258 -8.99 16.92 -28.48
C GLY A 258 -7.94 16.62 -27.40
N PHE A 259 -7.53 15.36 -27.23
CA PHE A 259 -6.50 14.97 -26.29
C PHE A 259 -5.15 14.71 -26.99
N THR A 260 -4.06 15.08 -26.32
CA THR A 260 -2.71 15.07 -26.92
C THR A 260 -1.76 14.05 -26.29
N LEU A 261 -2.18 13.33 -25.23
CA LEU A 261 -1.35 12.31 -24.60
C LEU A 261 -0.96 11.24 -25.64
N LYS A 262 0.34 11.00 -25.81
CA LYS A 262 0.81 9.87 -26.62
C LYS A 262 0.83 8.60 -25.79
N TYR A 263 0.59 7.48 -26.47
CA TYR A 263 0.61 6.16 -25.86
C TYR A 263 -0.32 6.00 -24.64
N PRO A 264 -1.58 6.49 -24.68
CA PRO A 264 -2.51 6.23 -23.59
C PRO A 264 -2.74 4.72 -23.44
N LEU A 265 -2.89 4.27 -22.19
CA LEU A 265 -3.22 2.88 -21.91
C LEU A 265 -4.62 2.56 -22.44
N LEU A 266 -4.73 1.59 -23.35
CA LEU A 266 -6.02 1.08 -23.85
C LEU A 266 -6.50 -0.13 -23.08
N GLY A 267 -5.57 -0.92 -22.56
CA GLY A 267 -5.91 -2.12 -21.83
C GLY A 267 -4.69 -2.88 -21.38
N GLN A 268 -4.96 -3.96 -20.65
CA GLN A 268 -3.96 -4.86 -20.14
C GLN A 268 -4.52 -6.28 -20.06
N ARG A 269 -3.67 -7.27 -20.26
CA ARG A 269 -4.02 -8.68 -20.14
C ARG A 269 -3.08 -9.32 -19.13
N VAL A 270 -3.64 -9.85 -18.04
CA VAL A 270 -2.88 -10.67 -17.09
C VAL A 270 -2.84 -12.10 -17.61
N ASP A 271 -1.67 -12.72 -17.63
CA ASP A 271 -1.54 -14.12 -18.02
C ASP A 271 -2.31 -15.02 -17.04
N GLY A 272 -3.25 -15.81 -17.57
CA GLY A 272 -4.16 -16.64 -16.78
C GLY A 272 -5.21 -15.86 -15.97
N GLY A 273 -5.33 -14.55 -16.17
CA GLY A 273 -6.24 -13.68 -15.41
C GLY A 273 -7.16 -12.84 -16.29
N ASP A 274 -7.71 -11.79 -15.68
CA ASP A 274 -8.67 -10.89 -16.33
C ASP A 274 -8.01 -9.99 -17.39
N PHE A 275 -8.85 -9.58 -18.34
CA PHE A 275 -8.56 -8.57 -19.34
C PHE A 275 -9.09 -7.21 -18.88
N GLY A 276 -8.19 -6.26 -18.67
CA GLY A 276 -8.51 -4.87 -18.40
C GLY A 276 -8.63 -4.05 -19.69
N SER A 277 -9.64 -3.19 -19.79
CA SER A 277 -9.79 -2.23 -20.88
C SER A 277 -10.17 -0.87 -20.32
N THR A 278 -9.52 0.19 -20.80
CA THR A 278 -9.88 1.55 -20.44
C THR A 278 -11.10 1.99 -21.25
N GLU A 279 -12.02 2.73 -20.64
CA GLU A 279 -13.24 3.21 -21.32
C GLU A 279 -12.96 4.39 -22.28
N LYS A 280 -11.80 4.38 -22.95
CA LYS A 280 -11.27 5.47 -23.80
C LYS A 280 -11.11 6.80 -23.04
N THR A 281 -11.01 6.75 -21.71
CA THR A 281 -10.87 7.92 -20.84
C THR A 281 -9.44 8.19 -20.39
N PHE A 282 -8.48 7.28 -20.63
CA PHE A 282 -7.14 7.40 -20.08
C PHE A 282 -6.43 8.63 -20.63
N ASP A 283 -6.19 9.60 -19.78
CA ASP A 283 -5.48 10.84 -20.12
C ASP A 283 -4.72 11.40 -18.91
N LEU A 284 -3.70 12.19 -19.20
CA LEU A 284 -2.84 12.81 -18.19
C LEU A 284 -2.69 14.29 -18.55
N PRO A 285 -2.64 15.20 -17.56
CA PRO A 285 -2.44 16.62 -17.82
C PRO A 285 -1.17 16.86 -18.63
N SER A 286 -1.34 17.63 -19.70
CA SER A 286 -0.25 18.09 -20.58
C SER A 286 0.44 19.35 -20.04
N THR A 287 -0.19 20.05 -19.09
CA THR A 287 0.38 21.22 -18.43
C THR A 287 1.24 20.82 -17.22
N PRO A 288 2.26 21.62 -16.87
CA PRO A 288 3.00 21.43 -15.64
C PRO A 288 2.07 21.47 -14.42
N LEU A 289 2.35 20.62 -13.45
CA LEU A 289 1.49 20.37 -12.29
C LEU A 289 1.92 21.20 -11.08
N LYS A 290 0.94 21.59 -10.26
CA LYS A 290 1.14 22.39 -9.05
C LYS A 290 0.65 21.64 -7.82
N SER A 291 1.24 21.96 -6.67
CA SER A 291 0.83 21.46 -5.37
C SER A 291 -0.68 21.61 -5.13
N GLY A 292 -1.34 20.50 -4.79
CA GLY A 292 -2.78 20.43 -4.58
C GLY A 292 -3.61 20.18 -5.86
N ASP A 293 -3.00 20.14 -7.04
CA ASP A 293 -3.70 19.72 -8.25
C ASP A 293 -4.18 18.27 -8.09
N THR A 294 -5.40 18.01 -8.52
CA THR A 294 -6.01 16.68 -8.50
C THR A 294 -6.78 16.46 -9.79
N GLY A 295 -6.97 15.21 -10.18
CA GLY A 295 -7.77 14.89 -11.35
C GLY A 295 -8.00 13.40 -11.54
N THR A 296 -8.91 13.09 -12.46
CA THR A 296 -9.16 11.71 -12.89
C THR A 296 -8.30 11.41 -14.11
N ILE A 297 -7.57 10.30 -14.06
CA ILE A 297 -6.79 9.77 -15.18
C ILE A 297 -7.69 8.96 -16.10
N GLY A 298 -8.52 8.10 -15.52
CA GLY A 298 -9.46 7.29 -16.30
C GLY A 298 -10.10 6.16 -15.52
N THR A 299 -10.99 5.43 -16.20
CA THR A 299 -11.63 4.23 -15.67
C THR A 299 -11.19 3.01 -16.47
N MET A 300 -10.83 1.94 -15.76
CA MET A 300 -10.56 0.63 -16.32
C MET A 300 -11.70 -0.33 -15.95
N LYS A 301 -12.14 -1.14 -16.90
CA LYS A 301 -13.07 -2.24 -16.68
C LYS A 301 -12.33 -3.56 -16.82
N PHE A 302 -12.62 -4.50 -15.92
CA PHE A 302 -12.04 -5.83 -15.95
C PHE A 302 -13.06 -6.84 -16.46
N TYR A 303 -12.62 -7.72 -17.34
CA TYR A 303 -13.43 -8.73 -17.98
C TYR A 303 -12.73 -10.08 -17.90
N LYS A 304 -13.49 -11.18 -17.90
CA LYS A 304 -12.90 -12.54 -17.93
C LYS A 304 -12.05 -12.81 -19.18
N SER A 305 -12.29 -12.10 -20.28
CA SER A 305 -11.53 -12.25 -21.52
C SER A 305 -11.61 -11.01 -22.40
N SER A 306 -10.80 -10.97 -23.45
CA SER A 306 -10.73 -9.86 -24.40
C SER A 306 -12.00 -9.65 -25.23
N ASN A 307 -12.96 -10.59 -25.23
CA ASN A 307 -14.26 -10.39 -25.89
C ASN A 307 -15.19 -9.42 -25.14
N LYS A 308 -14.84 -9.03 -23.91
CA LYS A 308 -15.57 -8.07 -23.07
C LYS A 308 -17.03 -8.44 -22.76
N VAL A 309 -17.37 -9.72 -22.83
CA VAL A 309 -18.75 -10.19 -22.58
C VAL A 309 -19.08 -10.25 -21.08
N PHE A 310 -18.10 -10.63 -20.25
CA PHE A 310 -18.31 -10.86 -18.81
C PHE A 310 -17.47 -9.90 -17.98
N LEU A 311 -18.11 -8.83 -17.49
CA LEU A 311 -17.51 -7.86 -16.56
C LEU A 311 -17.28 -8.52 -15.19
N THR A 312 -16.08 -8.32 -14.62
CA THR A 312 -15.69 -8.84 -13.30
C THR A 312 -15.41 -7.73 -12.29
N GLY A 313 -15.20 -6.51 -12.76
CA GLY A 313 -14.97 -5.36 -11.89
C GLY A 313 -14.55 -4.10 -12.64
N SER A 314 -14.14 -3.10 -11.87
CA SER A 314 -13.63 -1.86 -12.44
C SER A 314 -12.59 -1.21 -11.53
N ALA A 315 -11.83 -0.27 -12.06
CA ALA A 315 -10.94 0.57 -11.30
C ALA A 315 -11.03 2.02 -11.76
N VAL A 316 -10.96 2.95 -10.81
CA VAL A 316 -10.89 4.39 -11.07
C VAL A 316 -9.47 4.86 -10.74
N LEU A 317 -8.84 5.50 -11.71
CA LEU A 317 -7.48 6.03 -11.59
C LEU A 317 -7.55 7.54 -11.42
N THR A 318 -6.92 8.05 -10.37
CA THR A 318 -6.84 9.48 -10.07
C THR A 318 -5.41 9.87 -9.75
N TYR A 319 -5.09 11.16 -9.85
CA TYR A 319 -3.84 11.71 -9.36
C TYR A 319 -4.08 12.83 -8.36
N GLU A 320 -3.12 13.02 -7.47
CA GLU A 320 -2.98 14.16 -6.57
C GLU A 320 -1.52 14.59 -6.54
N ILE A 321 -1.28 15.90 -6.60
CA ILE A 321 0.04 16.48 -6.36
C ILE A 321 0.13 16.83 -4.89
N LEU A 322 0.89 16.04 -4.15
CA LEU A 322 0.94 16.17 -2.71
C LEU A 322 1.55 17.51 -2.32
N LYS A 323 0.98 18.10 -1.28
CA LYS A 323 1.35 19.43 -0.81
C LYS A 323 2.63 19.40 0.04
N TYR A 324 3.76 18.90 -0.44
CA TYR A 324 4.93 18.75 0.43
C TYR A 324 6.27 19.22 -0.15
N THR A 325 6.84 20.23 0.53
CA THR A 325 8.20 20.82 0.43
C THR A 325 8.47 21.88 -0.64
N THR A 326 9.41 22.78 -0.34
CA THR A 326 9.95 23.82 -1.24
C THR A 326 10.62 23.24 -2.49
N ASN A 327 11.09 22.00 -2.38
CA ASN A 327 12.08 21.43 -3.29
C ASN A 327 11.69 20.08 -3.88
N SER A 328 10.66 19.37 -3.43
CA SER A 328 10.29 18.07 -4.00
C SER A 328 8.81 18.05 -4.34
N VAL A 329 8.49 17.64 -5.57
CA VAL A 329 7.10 17.45 -6.00
C VAL A 329 6.82 15.97 -5.93
N PHE A 330 5.73 15.61 -5.26
CA PHE A 330 5.28 14.22 -5.18
C PHE A 330 3.96 14.07 -5.92
N ILE A 331 3.91 13.11 -6.84
CA ILE A 331 2.69 12.72 -7.52
C ILE A 331 2.19 11.44 -6.86
N ALA A 332 0.99 11.49 -6.28
CA ALA A 332 0.29 10.31 -5.83
C ALA A 332 -0.70 9.88 -6.92
N ILE A 333 -0.51 8.70 -7.51
CA ILE A 333 -1.50 8.07 -8.37
C ILE A 333 -2.26 7.05 -7.52
N SER A 334 -3.58 7.18 -7.46
CA SER A 334 -4.44 6.24 -6.75
C SER A 334 -5.28 5.45 -7.72
N THR A 335 -5.42 4.16 -7.44
CA THR A 335 -6.30 3.24 -8.14
C THR A 335 -7.25 2.60 -7.14
N ASP A 336 -8.52 2.98 -7.22
CA ASP A 336 -9.58 2.40 -6.40
C ASP A 336 -10.24 1.30 -7.23
N ALA A 337 -10.10 0.04 -6.79
CA ALA A 337 -10.60 -1.13 -7.50
C ALA A 337 -11.88 -1.66 -6.85
N TYR A 338 -12.85 -2.01 -7.67
CA TYR A 338 -14.20 -2.43 -7.31
C TYR A 338 -14.56 -3.76 -7.97
N ASN A 339 -15.35 -4.59 -7.29
CA ASN A 339 -15.96 -5.77 -7.92
C ASN A 339 -17.13 -5.38 -8.82
N ASP A 340 -17.70 -6.37 -9.50
CA ASP A 340 -18.92 -6.30 -10.29
C ASP A 340 -20.15 -5.75 -9.55
N ASN A 341 -20.15 -5.80 -8.22
CA ASN A 341 -21.19 -5.24 -7.34
C ASN A 341 -20.85 -3.83 -6.82
N TYR A 342 -19.84 -3.16 -7.39
CA TYR A 342 -19.37 -1.82 -6.99
C TYR A 342 -18.87 -1.72 -5.54
N ASN A 343 -18.54 -2.85 -4.91
CA ASN A 343 -17.89 -2.81 -3.60
C ASN A 343 -16.39 -2.57 -3.81
N LEU A 344 -15.83 -1.61 -3.07
CA LEU A 344 -14.39 -1.36 -3.04
C LEU A 344 -13.69 -2.64 -2.55
N ILE A 345 -12.74 -3.15 -3.31
CA ILE A 345 -11.91 -4.31 -2.96
C ILE A 345 -10.55 -3.85 -2.44
N SER A 346 -9.97 -2.85 -3.08
CA SER A 346 -8.65 -2.36 -2.71
C SER A 346 -8.44 -0.93 -3.18
N LYS A 347 -7.59 -0.22 -2.45
CA LYS A 347 -7.02 1.06 -2.86
C LYS A 347 -5.52 0.91 -2.98
N MET A 348 -4.99 1.12 -4.18
CA MET A 348 -3.57 1.24 -4.41
C MET A 348 -3.21 2.72 -4.51
N THR A 349 -2.12 3.13 -3.87
CA THR A 349 -1.55 4.47 -4.00
C THR A 349 -0.07 4.32 -4.30
N GLU A 350 0.32 4.81 -5.47
CA GLU A 350 1.70 4.92 -5.92
C GLU A 350 2.17 6.35 -5.72
N VAL A 351 3.24 6.54 -4.95
CA VAL A 351 3.86 7.84 -4.77
C VAL A 351 5.12 7.89 -5.61
N TYR A 352 5.15 8.87 -6.50
CA TYR A 352 6.29 9.22 -7.30
C TYR A 352 6.94 10.47 -6.72
N GLY A 353 8.26 10.46 -6.60
CA GLY A 353 9.04 11.59 -6.12
C GLY A 353 10.18 11.91 -7.08
N ARG A 354 10.68 13.14 -6.98
CA ARG A 354 11.93 13.56 -7.62
C ARG A 354 12.64 14.57 -6.73
N ASP A 355 13.95 14.56 -6.76
CA ASP A 355 14.76 15.70 -6.34
C ASP A 355 15.08 16.57 -7.57
N PRO A 356 14.45 17.74 -7.78
CA PRO A 356 14.68 18.61 -8.92
C PRO A 356 16.12 19.07 -9.10
N LEU A 357 16.96 18.98 -8.07
CA LEU A 357 18.38 19.34 -8.14
C LEU A 357 19.22 18.24 -8.82
N VAL A 358 18.76 16.99 -8.84
CA VAL A 358 19.55 15.82 -9.27
C VAL A 358 18.79 14.94 -10.26
N ASP A 359 17.48 14.83 -10.11
CA ASP A 359 16.60 13.99 -10.90
C ASP A 359 15.98 14.75 -12.07
N LYS A 360 16.17 14.17 -13.26
CA LYS A 360 15.55 14.64 -14.50
C LYS A 360 14.10 14.17 -14.66
N GLU A 361 13.68 13.15 -13.90
CA GLU A 361 12.40 12.46 -14.04
C GLU A 361 11.87 12.01 -12.69
N TYR A 362 10.56 11.77 -12.61
CA TYR A 362 9.94 11.15 -11.45
C TYR A 362 10.33 9.68 -11.31
N LYS A 363 10.43 9.21 -10.06
CA LYS A 363 10.70 7.81 -9.72
C LYS A 363 9.62 7.29 -8.77
N LEU A 364 9.22 6.03 -8.94
CA LEU A 364 8.31 5.38 -7.98
C LEU A 364 9.04 5.11 -6.65
N ILE A 365 8.68 5.86 -5.61
CA ILE A 365 9.33 5.79 -4.30
C ILE A 365 8.57 4.92 -3.30
N ARG A 366 7.25 4.77 -3.45
CA ARG A 366 6.42 3.95 -2.57
C ARG A 366 5.18 3.48 -3.30
N THR A 367 4.81 2.22 -3.09
CA THR A 367 3.47 1.71 -3.42
C THR A 367 2.82 1.20 -2.14
N THR A 368 1.60 1.67 -1.87
CA THR A 368 0.79 1.19 -0.76
C THR A 368 -0.50 0.60 -1.31
N ILE A 369 -0.82 -0.64 -0.96
CA ILE A 369 -2.07 -1.30 -1.31
C ILE A 369 -2.82 -1.61 -0.03
N LYS A 370 -4.03 -1.06 0.11
CA LYS A 370 -4.94 -1.33 1.22
C LYS A 370 -6.10 -2.17 0.72
N TYR A 371 -6.26 -3.36 1.25
CA TYR A 371 -7.37 -4.25 0.93
C TYR A 371 -8.57 -3.94 1.83
N ASN A 372 -9.72 -3.77 1.21
CA ASN A 372 -10.99 -3.64 1.91
C ASN A 372 -11.53 -5.04 2.24
N ASN A 373 -10.88 -5.68 3.21
CA ASN A 373 -11.26 -6.98 3.72
C ASN A 373 -11.31 -6.95 5.27
N PRO A 374 -11.84 -8.00 5.93
CA PRO A 374 -11.98 -7.98 7.40
C PRO A 374 -10.67 -7.79 8.17
N ARG A 375 -9.53 -8.24 7.62
CA ARG A 375 -8.20 -8.06 8.24
C ARG A 375 -7.51 -6.76 7.81
N LYS A 376 -8.17 -5.94 6.99
CA LYS A 376 -7.70 -4.67 6.42
C LYS A 376 -6.25 -4.77 5.93
N ASN A 377 -5.90 -5.86 5.23
CA ASN A 377 -4.51 -6.11 4.86
C ASN A 377 -3.91 -4.91 4.13
N GLU A 378 -2.64 -4.62 4.42
CA GLU A 378 -1.88 -3.54 3.77
C GLU A 378 -0.58 -4.11 3.23
N VAL A 379 -0.20 -3.74 2.01
CA VAL A 379 1.12 -4.04 1.45
C VAL A 379 1.80 -2.72 1.17
N ILE A 380 3.05 -2.57 1.63
CA ILE A 380 3.92 -1.44 1.35
C ILE A 380 5.15 -1.93 0.61
N ILE A 381 5.48 -1.31 -0.52
CA ILE A 381 6.65 -1.59 -1.33
C ILE A 381 7.47 -0.31 -1.49
N GLU A 382 8.76 -0.35 -1.15
CA GLU A 382 9.68 0.80 -1.19
C GLU A 382 10.91 0.50 -2.03
#